data_AF-A0A559JN09-F1
#
_entry.id   AF-A0A559JN09-F1
#
_cell.length_a   1.000
_cell.length_b   1.000
_cell.length_c   1.000
_cell.angle_alpha   90.00
_cell.angle_beta   90.00
_cell.angle_gamma   90.00
#
_symmetry.space_group_name_H-M   'P 1'
#
loop_
_entity.id
_entity.type
_entity.pdbx_description
1 polymer ?
#
loop_
_entity_poly.entity_id
_entity_poly.type
_entity_poly.pdbx_seq_one_letter_code
_entity_poly.pdbx_strand_id
1 'polypeptide(L)'
;MDESIRERKQARLKQFLKMLSKDPGLLNPDERMESSSLSDFMKYADYRPRNEPIDVAELVSLLLKKKGFEAGSEDMMEYIVNGGTVDDFMKGRQL
;
A
#
# COMPACT_ATOMS: atom_id res chain seq x y z
N MET A 1 30.17 23.26 6.02
CA MET A 1 29.09 23.21 7.05
C MET A 1 28.03 22.15 6.77
N ASP A 2 27.88 21.62 5.54
CA ASP A 2 26.86 20.60 5.21
C ASP A 2 27.08 19.20 5.82
N GLU A 3 28.33 18.86 6.13
CA GLU A 3 28.68 17.54 6.64
C GLU A 3 28.04 17.27 8.01
N SER A 4 27.97 18.28 8.89
CA SER A 4 27.31 18.14 10.19
C SER A 4 25.79 18.02 10.08
N ILE A 5 25.17 18.62 9.04
CA ILE A 5 23.73 18.48 8.78
C ILE A 5 23.43 17.05 8.31
N ARG A 6 24.26 16.51 7.42
CA ARG A 6 24.15 15.13 6.92
C ARG A 6 24.31 14.12 8.06
N GLU A 7 25.30 14.31 8.92
CA GLU A 7 25.54 13.47 10.10
C GLU A 7 24.38 13.55 11.10
N ARG A 8 23.82 14.75 11.35
CA ARG A 8 22.68 14.93 12.26
C ARG A 8 21.42 14.24 11.73
N LYS A 9 21.18 14.29 10.42
CA LYS A 9 20.08 13.57 9.75
C LYS A 9 20.29 12.05 9.84
N GLN A 10 21.50 11.58 9.60
CA GLN A 10 21.83 10.15 9.67
C GLN A 10 21.70 9.61 11.10
N ALA A 11 22.12 10.37 12.10
CA ALA A 11 21.95 10.02 13.51
C ALA A 11 20.47 9.93 13.91
N ARG A 12 19.65 10.91 13.49
CA ARG A 12 18.19 10.89 13.71
C ARG A 12 17.52 9.69 13.04
N LEU A 13 17.88 9.40 11.79
CA LEU A 13 17.34 8.25 11.06
C LEU A 13 17.70 6.92 11.75
N LYS A 14 18.97 6.74 12.15
CA LYS A 14 19.39 5.54 12.89
C LYS A 14 18.61 5.38 14.20
N GLN A 15 18.37 6.47 14.92
CA GLN A 15 17.63 6.45 16.17
C GLN A 15 16.15 6.12 15.95
N PHE A 16 15.54 6.66 14.90
CA PHE A 16 14.18 6.36 14.48
C PHE A 16 14.01 4.89 14.07
N LEU A 17 14.89 4.36 13.22
CA LEU A 17 14.87 2.95 12.80
C LEU A 17 15.06 2.00 13.99
N LYS A 18 15.92 2.36 14.95
CA LYS A 18 16.11 1.61 16.19
C LYS A 18 14.88 1.64 17.10
N MET A 19 14.09 2.70 17.05
CA MET A 19 12.83 2.81 17.78
C MET A 19 11.75 1.96 17.11
N LEU A 20 11.61 2.06 15.79
CA LEU A 20 10.70 1.25 14.98
C LEU A 20 10.97 -0.25 15.13
N SER A 21 12.23 -0.69 15.10
CA SER A 21 12.57 -2.11 15.23
C SER A 21 12.15 -2.74 16.56
N LYS A 22 11.77 -1.91 17.55
CA LYS A 22 11.31 -2.34 18.87
C LYS A 22 9.80 -2.17 19.03
N ASP A 23 9.11 -1.70 17.99
CA ASP A 23 7.67 -1.49 18.04
C ASP A 23 6.96 -2.85 17.96
N PRO A 24 6.27 -3.28 19.04
CA PRO A 24 5.53 -4.54 19.05
C PRO A 24 4.35 -4.54 18.06
N GLY A 25 3.89 -3.36 17.60
CA GLY A 25 2.88 -3.26 16.54
C GLY A 25 3.37 -3.72 15.16
N LEU A 26 4.69 -3.77 14.92
CA LEU A 26 5.25 -4.39 13.71
C LEU A 26 5.38 -5.91 13.81
N LEU A 27 5.36 -6.44 15.03
CA LEU A 27 5.51 -7.88 15.32
C LEU A 27 4.18 -8.60 15.49
N ASN A 28 3.07 -7.85 15.53
CA ASN A 28 1.72 -8.37 15.59
C ASN A 28 1.07 -8.31 14.20
N PRO A 29 1.24 -9.33 13.35
CA PRO A 29 0.28 -9.61 12.28
C PRO A 29 -1.02 -10.19 12.87
N ASP A 30 -1.48 -9.67 14.02
CA ASP A 30 -2.59 -10.28 14.73
C ASP A 30 -3.91 -10.05 13.99
N GLU A 31 -4.50 -11.19 13.67
CA GLU A 31 -5.93 -11.44 13.51
C GLU A 31 -6.57 -11.17 12.13
N ARG A 32 -6.45 -12.20 11.28
CA ARG A 32 -7.41 -12.57 10.22
C ARG A 32 -7.64 -11.54 9.11
N MET A 33 -6.65 -11.39 8.24
CA MET A 33 -7.01 -11.65 6.84
C MET A 33 -6.63 -13.09 6.57
N GLU A 34 -7.55 -13.92 6.09
CA GLU A 34 -7.09 -14.96 5.18
C GLU A 34 -6.24 -14.22 4.16
N SER A 35 -4.92 -14.37 4.25
CA SER A 35 -3.99 -13.68 3.38
C SER A 35 -4.22 -14.28 2.00
N SER A 36 -5.22 -13.75 1.30
CA SER A 36 -5.51 -14.13 -0.06
C SER A 36 -4.20 -13.96 -0.80
N SER A 37 -3.74 -15.04 -1.41
CA SER A 37 -2.49 -14.98 -2.15
C SER A 37 -2.64 -13.96 -3.27
N LEU A 38 -1.52 -13.41 -3.76
CA LEU A 38 -1.56 -12.55 -4.94
C LEU A 38 -2.27 -13.26 -6.11
N SER A 39 -2.11 -14.58 -6.22
CA SER A 39 -2.82 -15.41 -7.20
C SER A 39 -4.34 -15.41 -7.02
N ASP A 40 -4.84 -15.33 -5.78
CA ASP A 40 -6.28 -15.25 -5.51
C ASP A 40 -6.85 -13.90 -5.93
N PHE A 41 -6.11 -12.80 -5.67
CA PHE A 41 -6.48 -11.48 -6.17
C PHE A 41 -6.48 -11.42 -7.70
N MET A 42 -5.48 -12.02 -8.36
CA MET A 42 -5.42 -12.08 -9.81
C MET A 42 -6.61 -12.86 -10.39
N LYS A 43 -6.96 -14.02 -9.79
CA LYS A 43 -8.14 -14.79 -10.19
C LYS A 43 -9.43 -13.99 -10.02
N TYR A 44 -9.60 -13.33 -8.87
CA TYR A 44 -10.79 -12.52 -8.60
C TYR A 44 -10.93 -11.34 -9.57
N ALA A 45 -9.81 -10.73 -9.95
CA ALA A 45 -9.76 -9.63 -10.91
C ALA A 45 -9.86 -10.08 -12.39
N ASP A 46 -9.94 -11.38 -12.66
CA ASP A 46 -9.77 -11.96 -14.01
C ASP A 46 -8.45 -11.53 -14.69
N TYR A 47 -7.42 -11.23 -13.89
CA TYR A 47 -6.12 -10.77 -14.35
C TYR A 47 -5.31 -11.93 -14.93
N ARG A 48 -4.88 -11.79 -16.19
CA ARG A 48 -4.08 -12.80 -16.90
C ARG A 48 -2.66 -12.28 -17.13
N PRO A 49 -1.66 -12.74 -16.36
CA PRO A 49 -0.28 -12.32 -16.56
C PRO A 49 0.22 -12.82 -17.93
N ARG A 50 0.92 -11.96 -18.68
CA ARG A 50 1.40 -12.25 -20.04
C ARG A 50 2.87 -12.68 -20.07
N ASN A 51 3.31 -13.53 -19.14
CA ASN A 51 4.74 -13.85 -18.91
C ASN A 51 5.62 -12.61 -18.64
N GLU A 52 5.00 -11.51 -18.23
CA GLU A 52 5.63 -10.25 -17.85
C GLU A 52 5.52 -10.05 -16.32
N PRO A 53 6.34 -9.15 -15.73
CA PRO A 53 6.13 -8.72 -14.36
C PRO A 53 4.69 -8.25 -14.14
N ILE A 54 4.15 -8.52 -12.95
CA ILE A 54 2.78 -8.14 -12.62
C ILE A 54 2.67 -6.63 -12.56
N ASP A 55 1.78 -6.06 -13.36
CA ASP A 55 1.38 -4.66 -13.24
C ASP A 55 0.38 -4.54 -12.08
N VAL A 56 0.90 -4.11 -10.92
CA VAL A 56 0.09 -3.93 -9.71
C VAL A 56 -0.90 -2.77 -9.88
N ALA A 57 -0.58 -1.75 -10.69
CA ALA A 57 -1.47 -0.62 -10.93
C ALA A 57 -2.70 -1.06 -11.74
N GLU A 58 -2.49 -1.90 -12.76
CA GLU A 58 -3.60 -2.52 -13.52
C GLU A 58 -4.42 -3.44 -12.62
N LEU A 59 -3.76 -4.32 -11.85
CA LEU A 59 -4.45 -5.24 -10.94
C LEU A 59 -5.32 -4.51 -9.91
N VAL A 60 -4.80 -3.47 -9.26
CA VAL A 60 -5.57 -2.65 -8.30
C VAL A 60 -6.75 -1.98 -8.98
N SER A 61 -6.58 -1.45 -10.20
CA SER A 61 -7.67 -0.85 -10.96
C SER A 61 -8.78 -1.84 -11.28
N LEU A 62 -8.44 -3.10 -11.62
CA LEU A 62 -9.43 -4.15 -11.84
C LEU A 62 -10.14 -4.57 -10.56
N LEU A 63 -9.41 -4.66 -9.44
CA LEU A 63 -9.98 -4.98 -8.14
C LEU A 63 -10.97 -3.89 -7.69
N LEU A 64 -10.64 -2.62 -7.89
CA LEU A 64 -11.52 -1.49 -7.61
C LEU A 64 -12.80 -1.56 -8.43
N LYS A 65 -12.69 -1.81 -9.75
CA LYS A 65 -13.85 -1.99 -10.62
C LYS A 65 -14.73 -3.18 -10.19
N LYS A 66 -14.13 -4.32 -9.83
CA LYS A 66 -14.86 -5.49 -9.31
C LYS A 66 -15.60 -5.20 -8.00
N LYS A 67 -15.10 -4.25 -7.20
CA LYS A 67 -15.74 -3.77 -5.98
C LYS A 67 -16.79 -2.68 -6.21
N GLY A 68 -17.04 -2.27 -7.46
CA GLY A 68 -18.05 -1.27 -7.83
C GLY A 68 -17.53 0.16 -7.87
N PHE A 69 -16.22 0.39 -7.74
CA PHE A 69 -15.66 1.73 -7.82
C PHE A 69 -15.45 2.14 -9.28
N GLU A 70 -15.98 3.30 -9.66
CA GLU A 70 -15.59 4.02 -10.88
C GLU A 70 -14.29 4.79 -10.63
N ALA A 71 -13.23 4.07 -10.27
CA ALA A 71 -11.91 4.63 -9.99
C ALA A 71 -10.81 3.60 -10.31
N GLY A 72 -9.65 4.09 -10.72
CA GLY A 72 -8.43 3.33 -10.91
C GLY A 72 -7.44 3.48 -9.76
N SER A 73 -6.30 2.83 -9.93
CA SER A 73 -5.15 2.96 -9.03
C SER A 73 -4.61 4.40 -8.98
N GLU A 74 -4.67 5.14 -10.09
CA GLU A 74 -4.26 6.55 -10.16
C GLU A 74 -5.13 7.42 -9.26
N ASP A 75 -6.46 7.29 -9.32
CA ASP A 75 -7.39 8.05 -8.48
C ASP A 75 -7.18 7.77 -6.99
N MET A 76 -6.94 6.50 -6.64
CA MET A 76 -6.63 6.09 -5.27
C MET A 76 -5.31 6.72 -4.81
N MET A 77 -4.27 6.68 -5.65
CA MET A 77 -2.98 7.27 -5.33
C MET A 77 -3.05 8.78 -5.20
N GLU A 78 -3.79 9.47 -6.07
CA GLU A 78 -4.03 10.91 -5.96
C GLU A 78 -4.72 11.26 -4.64
N TYR A 79 -5.74 10.49 -4.23
CA TYR A 79 -6.41 10.69 -2.95
C TYR A 79 -5.45 10.54 -1.75
N ILE A 80 -4.58 9.53 -1.78
CA ILE A 80 -3.60 9.27 -0.71
C ILE A 80 -2.53 10.36 -0.66
N VAL A 81 -2.02 10.80 -1.81
CA VAL A 81 -1.02 11.88 -1.91
C VAL A 81 -1.58 13.20 -1.36
N ASN A 82 -2.89 13.43 -1.51
CA ASN A 82 -3.59 14.58 -0.95
C ASN A 82 -3.95 14.44 0.55
N GLY A 83 -3.44 13.42 1.24
CA GLY A 83 -3.59 13.23 2.69
C GLY A 83 -4.72 12.30 3.12
N GLY A 84 -5.38 11.63 2.17
CA GLY A 84 -6.35 10.56 2.44
C GLY A 84 -5.69 9.23 2.80
N THR A 85 -6.50 8.25 3.24
CA THR A 85 -6.06 6.88 3.51
C THR A 85 -6.74 5.89 2.56
N VAL A 86 -6.16 4.70 2.40
CA VAL A 86 -6.78 3.60 1.64
C VAL A 86 -8.14 3.24 2.24
N ASP A 87 -8.24 3.13 3.56
CA ASP A 87 -9.50 2.79 4.23
C ASP A 87 -10.58 3.83 3.97
N ASP A 88 -10.25 5.11 3.99
CA ASP A 88 -11.22 6.18 3.74
C ASP A 88 -11.65 6.24 2.28
N PHE A 89 -10.73 5.99 1.34
CA PHE A 89 -11.05 5.84 -0.07
C PHE A 89 -12.05 4.69 -0.30
N MET A 90 -11.83 3.56 0.37
CA MET A 90 -12.66 2.36 0.25
C MET A 90 -14.04 2.49 0.94
N LYS A 91 -14.21 3.44 1.88
CA LYS A 91 -15.52 3.74 2.48
C LYS A 91 -16.38 4.66 1.60
N GLY A 92 -15.76 5.47 0.74
CA GLY A 92 -16.38 6.66 0.17
C GLY A 92 -17.29 6.49 -1.05
N ARG A 93 -17.45 5.29 -1.62
CA ARG A 93 -18.20 5.10 -2.90
C ARG A 93 -18.99 3.80 -3.01
N GLN A 94 -19.63 3.34 -1.92
CA GLN A 94 -20.73 2.38 -2.06
C GLN A 94 -21.99 3.15 -2.50
N LEU A 95 -22.31 3.09 -3.79
CA LEU A 95 -23.63 3.43 -4.33
C LEU A 95 -24.29 2.15 -4.85
#